data_AF-A0A3M0WV07-F1
#
_entry.id   AF-A0A3M0WV07-F1
#
_cell.length_a   1.000
_cell.length_b   1.000
_cell.length_c   1.000
_cell.angle_alpha   90.00
_cell.angle_beta   90.00
_cell.angle_gamma   90.00
#
_symmetry.space_group_name_H-M   'P 1'
#
loop_
_entity.id
_entity.type
_entity.pdbx_description
1 polymer ?
#
loop_
_entity_poly.entity_id
_entity_poly.type
_entity_poly.pdbx_seq_one_letter_code
_entity_poly.pdbx_strand_id
1 'polypeptide(L)'
;MAALDARLSALEEARAPRRTVASDLNQAQIAWRMVTELMTGVGIGFAMGYGLDALLGTKPWLMMVFALLGMAAGIRVMLATAREVNAAAERARGAGERGDGNGDRRGADAPRTGR
;
A
#
# COMPACT_ATOMS: atom_id res chain seq x y z
N MET A 1 -35.52 -22.57 10.49
CA MET A 1 -34.06 -22.31 10.31
C MET A 1 -33.72 -21.86 8.90
N ALA A 2 -34.35 -22.40 7.85
CA ALA A 2 -34.12 -22.01 6.44
C ALA A 2 -34.26 -20.51 6.12
N ALA A 3 -35.14 -19.77 6.81
CA ALA A 3 -35.34 -18.33 6.57
C ALA A 3 -34.17 -17.45 7.07
N LEU A 4 -33.38 -17.94 8.04
CA LEU A 4 -32.18 -17.25 8.49
C LEU A 4 -31.02 -17.51 7.53
N ASP A 5 -30.86 -18.75 7.06
CA ASP A 5 -29.84 -19.10 6.06
C ASP A 5 -30.07 -18.36 4.73
N ALA A 6 -31.32 -18.18 4.31
CA ALA A 6 -31.66 -17.38 3.12
C ALA A 6 -31.31 -15.89 3.30
N ARG A 7 -31.40 -15.36 4.52
CA ARG A 7 -31.02 -13.97 4.82
C ARG A 7 -29.51 -13.82 5.00
N LEU A 8 -28.84 -14.81 5.57
CA LEU A 8 -27.39 -14.85 5.70
C LEU A 8 -26.71 -14.98 4.33
N SER A 9 -27.16 -15.90 3.48
CA SER A 9 -26.65 -16.07 2.11
C SER A 9 -26.88 -14.84 1.23
N ALA A 10 -28.05 -14.19 1.30
CA ALA A 10 -28.29 -12.93 0.57
C ALA A 10 -27.42 -11.76 1.08
N LEU A 11 -27.14 -11.72 2.39
CA LEU A 11 -26.20 -10.76 2.97
C LEU A 11 -24.75 -11.09 2.62
N GLU A 12 -24.42 -12.36 2.45
CA GLU A 12 -23.09 -12.87 2.10
C GLU A 12 -22.81 -12.69 0.60
N GLU A 13 -23.81 -12.87 -0.28
CA GLU A 13 -23.80 -12.44 -1.68
C GLU A 13 -23.66 -10.92 -1.80
N ALA A 14 -24.36 -10.14 -0.96
CA ALA A 14 -24.18 -8.69 -0.89
C ALA A 14 -22.85 -8.26 -0.22
N ARG A 15 -22.14 -9.21 0.41
CA ARG A 15 -20.79 -9.03 1.01
C ARG A 15 -19.68 -9.47 0.07
N ALA A 16 -20.00 -10.14 -1.04
CA ALA A 16 -19.09 -10.34 -2.16
C ALA A 16 -18.63 -8.99 -2.72
N PRO A 17 -17.36 -8.89 -3.08
CA PRO A 17 -16.37 -8.25 -2.23
C PRO A 17 -16.70 -6.77 -2.01
N ARG A 18 -16.88 -6.34 -0.75
CA ARG A 18 -16.87 -4.91 -0.40
C ARG A 18 -15.44 -4.35 -0.55
N ARG A 19 -14.98 -4.22 -1.80
CA ARG A 19 -13.64 -3.77 -2.21
C ARG A 19 -13.54 -2.24 -2.32
N THR A 20 -14.44 -1.46 -1.73
CA THR A 20 -14.74 -0.11 -2.26
C THR A 20 -14.60 1.06 -1.29
N VAL A 21 -14.11 0.85 -0.06
CA VAL A 21 -13.84 1.97 0.86
C VAL A 21 -12.59 1.75 1.69
N ALA A 22 -12.44 0.59 2.35
CA ALA A 22 -11.22 0.30 3.12
C ALA A 22 -9.96 0.20 2.22
N SER A 23 -10.12 -0.37 1.02
CA SER A 23 -9.11 -0.39 -0.06
C SER A 23 -8.71 1.02 -0.47
N ASP A 24 -9.69 1.87 -0.71
CA ASP A 24 -9.49 3.21 -1.29
C ASP A 24 -8.91 4.18 -0.25
N LEU A 25 -9.33 4.04 1.02
CA LEU A 25 -8.73 4.74 2.15
C LEU A 25 -7.26 4.33 2.36
N ASN A 26 -6.93 3.04 2.22
CA ASN A 26 -5.53 2.58 2.31
C ASN A 26 -4.67 3.16 1.17
N GLN A 27 -5.18 3.19 -0.07
CA GLN A 27 -4.48 3.80 -1.20
C GLN A 27 -4.28 5.31 -1.04
N ALA A 28 -5.28 6.01 -0.50
CA ALA A 28 -5.18 7.43 -0.18
C ALA A 28 -4.12 7.71 0.89
N GLN A 29 -4.01 6.86 1.93
CA GLN A 29 -2.97 6.98 2.95
C GLN A 29 -1.57 6.77 2.38
N ILE A 30 -1.41 5.81 1.46
CA ILE A 30 -0.13 5.56 0.79
C ILE A 30 0.26 6.78 -0.08
N ALA A 31 -0.69 7.33 -0.84
CA ALA A 31 -0.47 8.53 -1.63
C ALA A 31 -0.08 9.74 -0.77
N TRP A 32 -0.79 9.95 0.34
CA TRP A 32 -0.49 11.02 1.28
C TRP A 32 0.89 10.88 1.93
N ARG A 33 1.27 9.65 2.32
CA ARG A 33 2.61 9.37 2.87
C ARG A 33 3.71 9.76 1.90
N MET A 34 3.60 9.36 0.62
CA MET A 34 4.58 9.73 -0.40
C MET A 34 4.76 11.25 -0.51
N VAL A 35 3.66 12.01 -0.44
CA VAL A 35 3.71 13.48 -0.44
C VAL A 35 4.41 14.01 0.81
N THR A 36 4.05 13.50 2.00
CA THR A 36 4.69 13.94 3.24
C THR A 36 6.17 13.59 3.28
N GLU A 37 6.57 12.43 2.77
CA GLU A 37 7.96 12.00 2.69
C GLU A 37 8.79 12.96 1.81
N LEU A 38 8.22 13.39 0.69
CA LEU A 38 8.85 14.38 -0.17
C LEU A 38 8.95 15.75 0.53
N MET A 39 7.86 16.22 1.15
CA MET A 39 7.83 17.49 1.88
C MET A 39 8.80 17.48 3.07
N THR A 40 8.91 16.36 3.78
CA THR A 40 9.85 16.19 4.90
C THR A 40 11.28 16.18 4.41
N GLY A 41 11.61 15.48 3.32
CA GLY A 41 12.97 15.47 2.76
C GLY A 41 13.44 16.87 2.35
N VAL A 42 12.60 17.59 1.61
CA VAL A 42 12.89 18.98 1.21
C VAL A 42 12.92 19.92 2.41
N GLY A 43 11.97 19.79 3.34
CA GLY A 43 11.89 20.61 4.55
C GLY A 43 13.10 20.45 5.46
N ILE A 44 13.58 19.22 5.68
CA ILE A 44 14.79 18.95 6.47
C ILE A 44 16.03 19.50 5.75
N GLY A 45 16.16 19.29 4.44
CA GLY A 45 17.26 19.85 3.64
C GLY A 45 17.30 21.37 3.72
N PHE A 46 16.15 22.02 3.57
CA PHE A 46 16.05 23.48 3.67
C PHE A 46 16.38 23.99 5.08
N ALA A 47 15.86 23.35 6.13
CA ALA A 47 16.14 23.73 7.52
C ALA A 47 17.64 23.59 7.86
N MET A 48 18.28 22.49 7.44
CA MET A 48 19.72 22.30 7.61
C MET A 48 20.53 23.32 6.81
N GLY A 49 20.17 23.52 5.54
CA GLY A 49 20.85 24.47 4.66
C GLY A 49 20.76 25.90 5.18
N TYR A 50 19.58 26.32 5.63
CA TYR A 50 19.37 27.64 6.22
C TYR A 50 20.13 27.82 7.54
N GLY A 51 20.11 26.82 8.42
CA GLY A 51 20.86 26.86 9.67
C GLY A 51 22.37 26.97 9.45
N LEU A 52 22.92 26.19 8.50
CA LEU A 52 24.33 26.21 8.17
C LEU A 52 24.75 27.51 7.46
N ASP A 53 23.96 27.99 6.50
CA ASP A 53 24.23 29.28 5.84
C ASP A 53 24.21 30.44 6.85
N ALA A 54 23.31 30.40 7.84
CA ALA A 54 23.22 31.42 8.89
C ALA A 54 24.43 31.39 9.86
N LEU A 55 24.97 30.21 10.16
CA LEU A 55 26.12 30.05 11.06
C LEU A 55 27.45 30.36 10.37
N LEU A 56 27.59 29.96 9.10
CA LEU A 56 28.85 30.07 8.34
C LEU A 56 28.94 31.36 7.53
N GLY A 57 27.85 32.14 7.46
CA GLY A 57 27.79 33.36 6.63
C GLY A 57 27.92 33.06 5.13
N THR A 58 27.79 31.79 4.73
CA THR A 58 27.79 31.40 3.33
C THR A 58 26.50 31.93 2.71
N LYS A 59 26.64 32.83 1.72
CA LYS A 59 25.56 33.20 0.77
C LYS A 59 24.94 31.90 0.23
N PRO A 60 23.65 31.86 -0.21
CA PRO A 60 22.70 30.74 -0.07
C PRO A 60 23.06 29.47 -0.87
N TRP A 61 24.27 28.98 -0.64
CA TRP A 61 24.95 27.96 -1.41
C TRP A 61 24.78 26.63 -0.72
N LEU A 62 24.88 26.59 0.61
CA LEU A 62 24.52 25.39 1.36
C LEU A 62 23.02 25.16 1.29
N MET A 63 22.17 26.19 1.33
CA MET A 63 20.75 26.04 1.06
C MET A 63 20.48 25.38 -0.29
N MET A 64 21.19 25.77 -1.36
CA MET A 64 21.01 25.16 -2.68
C MET A 64 21.44 23.68 -2.68
N VAL A 65 22.63 23.38 -2.14
CA VAL A 65 23.15 22.01 -2.08
C VAL A 65 22.27 21.12 -1.20
N PHE A 66 21.89 21.59 -0.01
CA PHE A 66 21.05 20.83 0.91
C PHE A 66 19.60 20.71 0.43
N ALA A 67 19.07 21.66 -0.34
CA ALA A 67 17.77 21.50 -0.99
C ALA A 67 17.81 20.35 -2.02
N LEU A 68 18.87 20.27 -2.84
CA LEU A 68 19.07 19.16 -3.78
C LEU A 68 19.26 17.82 -3.05
N LEU A 69 20.06 17.78 -1.99
CA LEU A 69 20.26 16.59 -1.17
C LEU A 69 18.97 16.16 -0.46
N GLY A 70 18.20 17.11 0.09
CA GLY A 70 16.92 16.87 0.74
C GLY A 70 15.87 16.33 -0.23
N MET A 71 15.82 16.87 -1.45
CA MET A 71 14.98 16.34 -2.53
C MET A 71 15.40 14.92 -2.91
N ALA A 72 16.70 14.66 -3.11
CA ALA A 72 17.20 13.32 -3.43
C ALA A 72 16.88 12.31 -2.32
N ALA A 73 17.01 12.71 -1.05
CA ALA A 73 16.62 11.90 0.10
C ALA A 73 15.11 11.62 0.12
N GLY A 74 14.28 12.64 -0.08
CA GLY A 74 12.82 12.51 -0.13
C GLY A 74 12.35 11.57 -1.23
N ILE A 75 12.91 11.70 -2.45
CA ILE A 75 12.62 10.79 -3.58
C ILE A 75 13.06 9.36 -3.23
N ARG A 76 14.21 9.18 -2.58
CA ARG A 76 14.71 7.84 -2.21
C ARG A 76 13.77 7.15 -1.22
N VAL A 77 13.24 7.89 -0.24
CA VAL A 77 12.25 7.37 0.73
C VAL A 77 10.96 7.01 0.00
N MET A 78 10.44 7.89 -0.85
CA MET A 78 9.23 7.63 -1.65
C MET A 78 9.36 6.36 -2.50
N LEU A 79 10.51 6.17 -3.15
CA LEU A 79 10.78 4.97 -3.94
C LEU A 79 10.91 3.71 -3.08
N ALA A 80 11.41 3.82 -1.85
CA ALA A 80 11.44 2.71 -0.91
C ALA A 80 10.01 2.32 -0.51
N THR A 81 9.18 3.29 -0.14
CA THR A 81 7.76 3.11 0.19
C THR A 81 7.00 2.45 -0.97
N ALA A 82 7.20 2.91 -2.21
CA ALA A 82 6.58 2.32 -3.39
C ALA A 82 6.97 0.84 -3.57
N ARG A 83 8.24 0.48 -3.36
CA ARG A 83 8.72 -0.92 -3.45
C ARG A 83 8.10 -1.79 -2.37
N GLU A 84 8.00 -1.28 -1.14
CA GLU A 84 7.39 -2.00 -0.02
C GLU A 84 5.91 -2.29 -0.28
N VAL A 85 5.16 -1.30 -0.75
CA VAL A 85 3.74 -1.43 -1.09
C VAL A 85 3.53 -2.43 -2.23
N ASN A 86 4.35 -2.35 -3.29
CA ASN A 86 4.26 -3.29 -4.42
C ASN A 86 4.54 -4.72 -3.98
N ALA A 87 5.60 -4.94 -3.20
CA ALA A 87 5.95 -6.26 -2.68
C ALA A 87 4.87 -6.81 -1.72
N ALA A 88 4.23 -5.96 -0.92
CA ALA A 88 3.11 -6.36 -0.07
C ALA A 88 1.89 -6.79 -0.90
N ALA A 89 1.58 -6.05 -1.98
CA ALA A 89 0.47 -6.37 -2.87
C ALA A 89 0.67 -7.72 -3.60
N GLU A 90 1.88 -8.02 -4.07
CA GLU A 90 2.20 -9.30 -4.71
C GLU A 90 2.04 -10.49 -3.76
N ARG A 91 2.50 -10.37 -2.51
CA ARG A 91 2.34 -11.41 -1.48
C ARG A 91 0.86 -11.68 -1.18
N ALA A 92 0.04 -10.63 -1.10
CA ALA A 92 -1.39 -10.77 -0.86
C ALA A 92 -2.10 -11.52 -2.00
N ARG A 93 -1.70 -11.28 -3.26
CA ARG A 93 -2.25 -11.99 -4.43
C ARG A 93 -1.87 -13.46 -4.46
N GLY A 94 -0.58 -13.78 -4.26
CA GLY A 94 -0.09 -15.17 -4.28
C GLY A 94 -0.56 -16.04 -3.10
N ALA A 95 -1.07 -15.44 -2.03
CA ALA A 95 -1.75 -16.14 -0.94
C ALA A 95 -3.22 -16.46 -1.29
N GLY A 96 -3.90 -15.60 -2.07
CA GLY A 96 -5.27 -15.82 -2.54
C GLY A 96 -5.40 -16.99 -3.51
N GLU A 97 -4.44 -17.14 -4.44
CA GLU A 97 -4.47 -18.21 -5.46
C GLU A 97 -4.28 -19.63 -4.88
N ARG A 98 -3.59 -19.77 -3.73
CA ARG A 98 -3.40 -21.09 -3.07
C ARG A 98 -4.63 -21.55 -2.28
N GLY A 99 -5.55 -20.64 -1.95
CA GLY A 99 -6.79 -20.95 -1.24
C GLY A 99 -7.91 -21.44 -2.16
N ASP A 100 -7.92 -21.01 -3.42
CA ASP A 100 -9.02 -21.26 -4.36
C ASP A 100 -8.88 -22.59 -5.13
N GLY A 101 -7.65 -23.08 -5.34
CA GLY A 101 -7.39 -24.32 -6.10
C GLY A 101 -7.67 -25.66 -5.40
N ASN A 102 -8.14 -25.67 -4.14
CA ASN A 102 -8.39 -26.88 -3.35
C ASN A 102 -9.89 -27.26 -3.26
N GLY A 103 -10.79 -26.42 -3.78
CA GLY A 103 -12.24 -26.67 -3.80
C GLY A 103 -12.71 -27.51 -4.99
N ASP A 104 -12.07 -27.37 -6.15
CA ASP A 104 -12.60 -27.92 -7.41
C ASP A 104 -12.24 -29.40 -7.67
N ARG A 105 -11.29 -29.95 -6.89
CA ARG A 105 -10.86 -31.36 -7.03
C ARG A 105 -11.59 -32.34 -6.11
N ARG A 106 -12.43 -31.88 -5.19
CA ARG A 106 -13.19 -32.77 -4.28
C ARG A 106 -14.56 -33.19 -4.79
N GLY A 107 -15.01 -32.62 -5.91
CA GLY A 107 -16.30 -32.96 -6.53
C GLY A 107 -16.24 -34.01 -7.66
N ALA A 108 -15.05 -34.35 -8.16
CA ALA A 108 -14.89 -35.24 -9.31
C ALA A 108 -14.82 -36.74 -8.96
N ASP A 109 -14.62 -37.10 -7.67
CA ASP A 109 -14.45 -38.49 -7.21
C ASP A 109 -15.68 -39.02 -6.46
N ALA A 110 -16.89 -38.71 -6.93
CA ALA A 110 -18.07 -39.46 -6.49
C ALA A 110 -18.15 -40.77 -7.29
N PRO A 111 -18.03 -41.96 -6.65
CA PRO A 111 -18.22 -43.22 -7.36
C PRO A 111 -19.67 -43.28 -7.84
N ARG A 112 -19.86 -43.40 -9.16
CA ARG A 112 -21.15 -43.77 -9.73
C ARG A 112 -21.48 -45.19 -9.25
N THR A 113 -22.19 -45.28 -8.13
CA THR A 113 -22.80 -46.52 -7.66
C THR A 113 -23.96 -46.85 -8.60
N GLY A 114 -23.68 -47.67 -9.60
CA GLY A 114 -24.71 -48.37 -10.33
C GLY A 114 -25.23 -49.54 -9.48
N ARG A 115 -26.54 -49.59 -9.27
CA ARG A 115 -27.45 -50.68 -9.65
C ARG A 115 -28.77 -50.54 -8.92
#